data_AF-A0A7V2HEP3-F1
#
_entry.id   AF-A0A7V2HEP3-F1
#
_cell.length_a   1.000
_cell.length_b   1.000
_cell.length_c   1.000
_cell.angle_alpha   90.00
_cell.angle_beta   90.00
_cell.angle_gamma   90.00
#
_symmetry.space_group_name_H-M   'P 1'
#
loop_
_entity.id
_entity.type
_entity.pdbx_description
1 polymer ?
#
loop_
_entity_poly.entity_id
_entity_poly.type
_entity_poly.pdbx_seq_one_letter_code
_entity_poly.pdbx_strand_id
1 'polypeptide(L)'
;MFDAKQPINIHLRTPDGVKPVRVRFPTDEEWIDRQKKRKVIVKQLGRGVSETTIPDSAEADAALLARIRLPEENAPEVDAFEASRIIEQLSQADVDDVVQEGDSFRVMLRVLGGSVAHILKMPSAKDVFEYRRSFARVLDLPYNRQELIINLAPAATLFKKLLESSEGYAGDVPIIHQAVAVKAAIDALDGAFQETGDPN
;
A
#
# COMPACT_ATOMS: atom_id res chain seq x y z
N MET A 1 -18.17 -7.24 0.91
CA MET A 1 -18.00 -5.83 0.55
C MET A 1 -17.14 -5.20 1.63
N PHE A 2 -16.01 -4.59 1.26
CA PHE A 2 -15.13 -3.87 2.17
C PHE A 2 -15.77 -2.54 2.59
N ASP A 3 -15.78 -2.26 3.90
CA ASP A 3 -16.29 -1.01 4.45
C ASP A 3 -15.28 -0.43 5.45
N ALA A 4 -14.59 0.65 5.05
CA ALA A 4 -13.61 1.32 5.89
C ALA A 4 -14.23 1.97 7.15
N LYS A 5 -15.55 2.18 7.18
CA LYS A 5 -16.24 2.79 8.32
C LYS A 5 -16.65 1.78 9.38
N GLN A 6 -16.64 0.48 9.06
CA GLN A 6 -16.94 -0.55 10.05
C GLN A 6 -15.76 -0.74 11.01
N PRO A 7 -16.03 -0.88 12.32
CA PRO A 7 -15.03 -1.37 13.27
C PRO A 7 -14.50 -2.74 12.86
N ILE A 8 -13.18 -2.91 12.96
CA ILE A 8 -12.46 -4.12 12.60
C ILE A 8 -11.95 -4.76 13.89
N ASN A 9 -12.25 -6.05 14.07
CA ASN A 9 -11.71 -6.85 15.18
C ASN A 9 -10.50 -7.65 14.69
N ILE A 10 -9.31 -7.27 15.13
CA ILE A 10 -8.07 -7.98 14.86
C ILE A 10 -7.79 -8.95 16.00
N HIS A 11 -7.58 -10.23 15.66
CA HIS A 11 -7.26 -11.28 16.63
C HIS A 11 -5.76 -11.57 16.57
N LEU A 12 -4.99 -10.82 17.35
CA LEU A 12 -3.54 -10.97 17.40
C LEU A 12 -3.19 -12.24 18.19
N ARG A 13 -2.41 -13.14 17.57
CA ARG A 13 -1.95 -14.36 18.23
C ARG A 13 -0.61 -14.10 18.91
N THR A 14 -0.54 -14.33 20.21
CA THR A 14 0.65 -14.19 21.05
C THR A 14 0.95 -15.53 21.74
N PRO A 15 2.13 -15.69 22.36
CA PRO A 15 2.43 -16.88 23.16
C PRO A 15 1.43 -17.12 24.30
N ASP A 16 0.87 -16.05 24.86
CA ASP A 16 -0.07 -16.09 25.99
C ASP A 16 -1.54 -16.26 25.56
N GLY A 17 -1.83 -16.30 24.25
CA GLY A 17 -3.17 -16.50 23.73
C GLY A 17 -3.55 -15.54 22.59
N VAL A 18 -4.84 -15.23 22.48
CA VAL A 18 -5.35 -14.33 21.45
C VAL A 18 -5.75 -13.00 22.09
N LYS A 19 -5.13 -11.91 21.65
CA LYS A 19 -5.49 -10.54 22.04
C LYS A 19 -6.46 -9.96 21.00
N PRO A 20 -7.75 -9.75 21.34
CA PRO A 20 -8.66 -9.02 20.47
C PRO A 20 -8.34 -7.52 20.54
N VAL A 21 -8.13 -6.90 19.39
CA VAL A 21 -7.88 -5.46 19.27
C VAL A 21 -8.87 -4.87 18.28
N ARG A 22 -9.68 -3.92 18.74
CA ARG A 22 -10.68 -3.27 17.91
C ARG A 22 -10.18 -1.92 17.39
N VAL A 23 -10.27 -1.73 16.08
CA VAL A 23 -9.74 -0.56 15.38
C VAL A 23 -10.74 -0.06 14.33
N ARG A 24 -10.65 1.21 13.94
CA ARG A 24 -11.19 1.67 12.66
C ARG A 24 -10.15 1.51 11.56
N PHE A 25 -10.58 1.52 10.30
CA PHE A 25 -9.63 1.63 9.20
C PHE A 25 -8.96 3.02 9.21
N PRO A 26 -7.65 3.14 8.93
CA PRO A 26 -6.99 4.44 8.86
C PRO A 26 -7.51 5.31 7.71
N THR A 27 -7.48 6.63 7.88
CA THR A 27 -7.80 7.55 6.78
C THR A 27 -6.65 7.66 5.79
N ASP A 28 -6.91 8.23 4.62
CA ASP A 28 -5.87 8.46 3.60
C ASP A 28 -4.73 9.35 4.13
N GLU A 29 -5.05 10.39 4.89
CA GLU A 29 -4.04 11.26 5.52
C GLU A 29 -3.17 10.48 6.52
N GLU A 30 -3.78 9.59 7.30
CA GLU A 30 -3.05 8.76 8.26
C GLU A 30 -2.13 7.75 7.56
N TRP A 31 -2.57 7.16 6.45
CA TRP A 31 -1.73 6.31 5.60
C TRP A 31 -0.58 7.10 4.96
N ILE A 32 -0.84 8.30 4.46
CA ILE A 32 0.17 9.18 3.89
C ILE A 32 1.21 9.56 4.94
N ASP A 33 0.78 9.96 6.14
CA ASP A 33 1.66 10.36 7.23
C ASP A 33 2.52 9.19 7.71
N ARG A 34 1.93 7.98 7.80
CA ARG A 34 2.68 6.76 8.08
C ARG A 34 3.73 6.51 7.00
N GLN A 35 3.36 6.56 5.73
CA GLN A 35 4.28 6.24 4.63
C GLN A 35 5.46 7.22 4.56
N LYS A 36 5.23 8.51 4.83
CA LYS A 36 6.31 9.52 4.90
C LYS A 36 7.34 9.23 6.00
N LYS A 37 6.92 8.61 7.11
CA LYS A 37 7.81 8.23 8.22
C LYS A 37 8.60 6.95 7.93
N ARG A 38 8.09 6.07 7.07
CA ARG A 38 8.75 4.81 6.68
C ARG A 38 9.76 5.02 5.55
N LYS A 39 10.89 5.62 5.89
CA LYS A 39 12.02 5.80 4.97
C LYS A 39 12.73 4.48 4.76
N VAL A 40 12.93 4.08 3.52
CA VAL A 40 13.72 2.89 3.20
C VAL A 40 15.16 3.33 2.93
N ILE A 41 16.10 2.87 3.75
CA ILE A 41 17.52 3.15 3.58
C ILE A 41 18.18 1.95 2.92
N VAL A 42 18.76 2.16 1.74
CA VAL A 42 19.56 1.15 1.03
C VAL A 42 21.02 1.55 1.13
N LYS A 43 21.84 0.74 1.78
CA LYS A 43 23.29 0.95 1.91
C LYS A 43 24.02 -0.05 1.02
N GLN A 44 24.76 0.45 0.04
CA GLN A 44 25.58 -0.39 -0.83
C GLN A 44 26.84 -0.82 -0.08
N LEU A 45 27.02 -2.13 0.08
CA LEU A 45 28.18 -2.73 0.76
C LEU A 45 29.30 -3.10 -0.22
N GLY A 46 29.04 -3.00 -1.52
CA GLY A 46 29.97 -3.34 -2.61
C GLY A 46 29.77 -4.78 -3.12
N ARG A 47 30.38 -5.09 -4.27
CA ARG A 47 30.30 -6.40 -4.94
C ARG A 47 28.86 -6.88 -5.22
N GLY A 48 27.95 -5.96 -5.51
CA GLY A 48 26.54 -6.25 -5.73
C GLY A 48 25.74 -6.56 -4.46
N VAL A 49 26.30 -6.34 -3.27
CA VAL A 49 25.61 -6.54 -1.99
C VAL A 49 25.09 -5.20 -1.47
N SER A 50 23.83 -5.18 -1.03
CA SER A 50 23.20 -4.06 -0.35
C SER A 50 22.53 -4.51 0.94
N GLU A 51 22.45 -3.59 1.91
CA GLU A 51 21.68 -3.72 3.14
C GLU A 51 20.50 -2.76 3.07
N THR A 52 19.28 -3.28 3.23
CA THR A 52 18.05 -2.48 3.21
C THR A 52 17.45 -2.45 4.61
N THR A 53 17.27 -1.25 5.17
CA THR A 53 16.65 -1.05 6.48
C THR A 53 15.47 -0.09 6.37
N ILE A 54 14.47 -0.27 7.23
CA ILE A 54 13.37 0.67 7.39
C ILE A 54 13.42 1.14 8.85
N PRO A 55 14.27 2.14 9.17
CA PRO A 55 14.36 2.65 10.53
C PRO A 55 13.00 3.15 11.02
N ASP A 56 12.78 3.01 12.32
CA ASP A 56 11.64 3.58 13.07
C ASP A 56 10.24 3.14 12.59
N SER A 57 10.14 2.02 11.86
CA SER A 57 8.85 1.55 11.33
C SER A 57 7.89 1.14 12.44
N ALA A 58 8.41 0.55 13.53
CA ALA A 58 7.60 0.07 14.65
C ALA A 58 6.99 1.24 15.43
N GLU A 59 7.73 2.32 15.62
CA GLU A 59 7.27 3.54 16.26
C GLU A 59 6.21 4.25 15.41
N ALA A 60 6.39 4.30 14.09
CA ALA A 60 5.40 4.85 13.17
C ALA A 60 4.09 4.05 13.21
N ASP A 61 4.18 2.71 13.29
CA ASP A 61 3.02 1.82 13.34
C ASP A 61 2.32 1.87 14.71
N ALA A 62 3.06 1.93 15.81
CA ALA A 62 2.52 2.15 17.15
C ALA A 62 1.77 3.48 17.25
N ALA A 63 2.35 4.55 16.70
CA ALA A 63 1.72 5.87 16.68
C ALA A 63 0.44 5.89 15.83
N LEU A 64 0.41 5.15 14.72
CA LEU A 64 -0.81 4.99 13.92
C LEU A 64 -1.86 4.18 14.68
N LEU A 65 -1.49 3.05 15.28
CA LEU A 65 -2.40 2.20 16.04
C LEU A 65 -3.08 3.01 17.16
N ALA A 66 -2.33 3.81 17.90
CA ALA A 66 -2.86 4.66 18.96
C ALA A 66 -3.97 5.62 18.49
N ARG A 67 -3.94 6.07 17.22
CA ARG A 67 -4.95 6.96 16.62
C ARG A 67 -6.20 6.26 16.12
N ILE A 68 -6.07 5.00 15.73
CA ILE A 68 -7.16 4.23 15.10
C ILE A 68 -7.82 3.24 16.06
N ARG A 69 -7.19 2.97 17.21
CA ARG A 69 -7.73 2.08 18.24
C ARG A 69 -9.03 2.64 18.78
N LEU A 70 -10.05 1.80 18.83
CA LEU A 70 -11.34 2.15 19.42
C LEU A 70 -11.29 1.93 20.93
N PRO A 71 -11.96 2.78 21.73
CA PRO A 71 -11.99 2.62 23.18
C PRO A 71 -12.72 1.32 23.55
N GLU A 72 -12.08 0.51 24.38
CA GLU A 72 -12.64 -0.74 24.90
C GLU A 72 -12.33 -0.88 26.39
N GLU A 73 -13.31 -1.37 27.14
CA GLU A 73 -13.11 -1.76 28.54
C GLU A 73 -12.15 -2.96 28.59
N ASN A 74 -11.10 -2.88 29.41
CA ASN A 74 -10.04 -3.89 29.51
C ASN A 74 -9.29 -4.14 28.17
N ALA A 75 -9.10 -3.08 27.38
CA ALA A 75 -8.28 -3.10 26.17
C ALA A 75 -6.89 -3.71 26.44
N PRO A 76 -6.47 -4.77 25.72
CA PRO A 76 -5.17 -5.41 25.97
C PRO A 76 -4.01 -4.46 25.66
N GLU A 77 -2.91 -4.57 26.39
CA GLU A 77 -1.69 -3.86 26.03
C GLU A 77 -1.12 -4.42 24.72
N VAL A 78 -0.72 -3.50 23.84
CA VAL A 78 -0.16 -3.79 22.52
C VAL A 78 1.19 -3.10 22.41
N ASP A 79 2.25 -3.87 22.23
CA ASP A 79 3.60 -3.32 22.03
C ASP A 79 3.83 -2.83 20.58
N ALA A 80 5.00 -2.24 20.30
CA ALA A 80 5.29 -1.66 18.98
C ALA A 80 5.41 -2.71 17.85
N PHE A 81 5.85 -3.93 18.15
CA PHE A 81 5.93 -5.02 17.18
C PHE A 81 4.56 -5.62 16.91
N GLU A 82 3.75 -5.80 17.96
CA GLU A 82 2.35 -6.19 17.85
C GLU A 82 1.55 -5.14 17.05
N ALA A 83 1.80 -3.85 17.27
CA ALA A 83 1.21 -2.78 16.49
C ALA A 83 1.61 -2.86 15.02
N SER A 84 2.90 -3.12 14.73
CA SER A 84 3.38 -3.32 13.35
C SER A 84 2.60 -4.43 12.65
N ARG A 85 2.36 -5.56 13.32
CA ARG A 85 1.55 -6.66 12.77
C ARG A 85 0.11 -6.27 12.46
N ILE A 86 -0.52 -5.51 13.35
CA ILE A 86 -1.89 -5.03 13.14
C ILE A 86 -1.93 -4.09 11.93
N ILE A 87 -1.02 -3.14 11.84
CA ILE A 87 -0.96 -2.19 10.71
C ILE A 87 -0.61 -2.89 9.40
N GLU A 88 0.29 -3.88 9.41
CA GLU A 88 0.59 -4.74 8.26
C GLU A 88 -0.68 -5.44 7.75
N GLN A 89 -1.45 -6.06 8.64
CA GLN A 89 -2.70 -6.74 8.29
C GLN A 89 -3.75 -5.76 7.74
N LEU A 90 -3.88 -4.56 8.31
CA LEU A 90 -4.76 -3.52 7.80
C LEU A 90 -4.31 -3.00 6.42
N SER A 91 -3.01 -3.02 6.15
CA SER A 91 -2.44 -2.57 4.87
C SER A 91 -2.50 -3.61 3.75
N GLN A 92 -3.04 -4.79 4.02
CA GLN A 92 -3.11 -5.87 3.04
C GLN A 92 -3.92 -5.46 1.81
N ALA A 93 -3.26 -5.48 0.66
CA ALA A 93 -3.85 -5.30 -0.66
C ALA A 93 -2.97 -6.05 -1.68
N ASP A 94 -3.29 -7.33 -1.89
CA ASP A 94 -2.57 -8.20 -2.80
C ASP A 94 -3.25 -8.19 -4.17
N VAL A 95 -2.48 -8.19 -5.25
CA VAL A 95 -3.03 -8.32 -6.61
C VAL A 95 -3.31 -9.79 -6.88
N ASP A 96 -4.59 -10.15 -7.02
CA ASP A 96 -5.00 -11.51 -7.37
C ASP A 96 -4.94 -11.72 -8.88
N ASP A 97 -5.30 -10.71 -9.68
CA ASP A 97 -5.28 -10.79 -11.15
C ASP A 97 -5.31 -9.40 -11.81
N VAL A 98 -4.82 -9.31 -13.05
CA VAL A 98 -4.94 -8.12 -13.91
C VAL A 98 -5.25 -8.55 -15.33
N VAL A 99 -6.42 -8.16 -15.83
CA VAL A 99 -6.86 -8.50 -17.19
C VAL A 99 -7.04 -7.21 -18.00
N GLN A 100 -6.51 -7.18 -19.22
CA GLN A 100 -6.79 -6.09 -20.15
C GLN A 100 -8.14 -6.34 -20.84
N GLU A 101 -9.06 -5.39 -20.71
CA GLU A 101 -10.39 -5.38 -21.31
C GLU A 101 -10.52 -4.18 -22.25
N GLY A 102 -10.13 -4.37 -23.52
CA GLY A 102 -10.08 -3.29 -24.50
C GLY A 102 -9.06 -2.21 -24.11
N ASP A 103 -9.56 -0.99 -23.86
CA ASP A 103 -8.76 0.19 -23.48
C ASP A 103 -8.65 0.40 -21.96
N SER A 104 -9.03 -0.62 -21.17
CA SER A 104 -9.00 -0.59 -19.70
C SER A 104 -8.35 -1.85 -19.12
N PHE A 105 -7.95 -1.77 -17.86
CA PHE A 105 -7.46 -2.88 -17.06
C PHE A 105 -8.46 -3.17 -15.94
N ARG A 106 -8.91 -4.42 -15.83
CA ARG A 106 -9.63 -4.94 -14.68
C ARG A 106 -8.62 -5.51 -13.69
N VAL A 107 -8.42 -4.81 -12.58
CA VAL A 107 -7.50 -5.19 -11.50
C VAL A 107 -8.29 -5.79 -10.34
N MET A 108 -8.05 -7.06 -10.02
CA MET A 108 -8.63 -7.75 -8.87
C MET A 108 -7.65 -7.73 -7.70
N LEU A 109 -8.10 -7.20 -6.55
CA LEU A 109 -7.31 -7.19 -5.33
C LEU A 109 -7.95 -8.06 -4.25
N ARG A 110 -7.11 -8.70 -3.44
CA ARG A 110 -7.47 -9.27 -2.14
C ARG A 110 -7.10 -8.28 -1.05
N VAL A 111 -8.09 -7.86 -0.29
CA VAL A 111 -7.96 -6.89 0.80
C VAL A 111 -8.48 -7.51 2.09
N LEU A 112 -8.30 -6.80 3.20
CA LEU A 112 -8.86 -7.24 4.47
C LEU A 112 -10.38 -7.44 4.36
N GLY A 113 -10.86 -8.66 4.61
CA GLY A 113 -12.29 -8.97 4.62
C GLY A 113 -12.92 -9.30 3.26
N GLY A 114 -12.15 -9.39 2.18
CA GLY A 114 -12.65 -9.92 0.91
C GLY A 114 -11.86 -9.50 -0.33
N SER A 115 -12.45 -9.74 -1.49
CA SER A 115 -11.91 -9.31 -2.79
C SER A 115 -12.66 -8.09 -3.32
N VAL A 116 -11.94 -7.26 -4.06
CA VAL A 116 -12.43 -6.02 -4.69
C VAL A 116 -11.90 -5.93 -6.11
N ALA A 117 -12.58 -5.19 -6.98
CA ALA A 117 -12.14 -5.00 -8.36
C ALA A 117 -12.17 -3.53 -8.75
N HIS A 118 -11.26 -3.15 -9.64
CA HIS A 118 -11.18 -1.81 -10.21
C HIS A 118 -11.07 -1.92 -11.72
N ILE A 119 -11.86 -1.13 -12.45
CA ILE A 119 -11.69 -0.93 -13.89
C ILE A 119 -11.00 0.42 -14.08
N LEU A 120 -9.77 0.38 -14.57
CA LEU A 120 -8.92 1.55 -14.78
C LEU A 120 -8.64 1.72 -16.28
N LYS A 121 -8.88 2.90 -16.83
CA LYS A 121 -8.45 3.24 -18.20
C LYS A 121 -6.96 3.04 -18.36
N MET A 122 -6.55 2.67 -19.57
CA MET A 122 -5.14 2.60 -19.94
C MET A 122 -4.46 3.96 -19.72
N PRO A 123 -3.40 4.04 -18.89
CA PRO A 123 -2.69 5.29 -18.66
C PRO A 123 -1.89 5.70 -19.89
N SER A 124 -1.80 7.01 -20.16
CA SER A 124 -0.91 7.51 -21.20
C SER A 124 0.56 7.47 -20.78
N ALA A 125 1.48 7.55 -21.74
CA ALA A 125 2.92 7.65 -21.44
C ALA A 125 3.26 8.84 -20.52
N LYS A 126 2.54 9.97 -20.68
CA LYS A 126 2.68 11.13 -19.80
C LYS A 126 2.25 10.81 -18.36
N ASP A 127 1.13 10.10 -18.20
CA ASP A 127 0.62 9.69 -16.88
C ASP A 127 1.62 8.79 -16.16
N VAL A 128 2.14 7.78 -16.85
CA VAL A 128 3.13 6.86 -16.32
C VAL A 128 4.41 7.61 -15.91
N PHE A 129 4.87 8.55 -16.74
CA PHE A 129 6.06 9.36 -16.44
C PHE A 129 5.87 10.25 -15.19
N GLU A 130 4.75 10.99 -15.11
CA GLU A 130 4.44 11.86 -13.97
C GLU A 130 4.26 11.07 -12.67
N TYR A 131 3.60 9.92 -12.75
CA TYR A 131 3.46 8.98 -11.62
C TYR A 131 4.81 8.49 -11.14
N ARG A 132 5.63 7.87 -12.01
CA ARG A 132 6.94 7.30 -11.62
C ARG A 132 7.85 8.35 -10.99
N ARG A 133 7.87 9.56 -11.57
CA ARG A 133 8.67 10.68 -11.07
C ARG A 133 8.28 11.12 -9.65
N SER A 134 6.99 11.06 -9.33
CA SER A 134 6.45 11.65 -8.10
C SER A 134 6.21 10.61 -6.99
N PHE A 135 5.92 9.37 -7.38
CA PHE A 135 5.54 8.27 -6.47
C PHE A 135 6.72 7.79 -5.64
N ALA A 136 7.89 7.60 -6.25
CA ALA A 136 9.11 7.18 -5.56
C ALA A 136 10.17 8.26 -5.70
N ARG A 137 10.69 8.74 -4.57
CA ARG A 137 11.83 9.66 -4.53
C ARG A 137 13.03 8.95 -3.93
N VAL A 138 14.12 8.92 -4.69
CA VAL A 138 15.43 8.46 -4.22
C VAL A 138 16.30 9.67 -3.92
N LEU A 139 16.91 9.69 -2.74
CA LEU A 139 17.91 10.67 -2.33
C LEU A 139 19.23 9.94 -2.10
N ASP A 140 20.28 10.33 -2.83
CA ASP A 140 21.63 9.86 -2.54
C ASP A 140 22.15 10.55 -1.29
N LEU A 141 22.60 9.74 -0.33
CA LEU A 141 23.18 10.16 0.93
C LEU A 141 24.68 9.82 0.96
N PRO A 142 25.48 10.49 1.81
CA PRO A 142 26.87 10.13 2.01
C PRO A 142 27.07 8.65 2.38
N TYR A 143 28.26 8.13 2.09
CA TYR A 143 28.67 6.75 2.40
C TYR A 143 27.86 5.67 1.66
N ASN A 144 27.60 5.88 0.37
CA ASN A 144 26.90 4.95 -0.51
C ASN A 144 25.53 4.50 0.03
N ARG A 145 24.79 5.46 0.60
CA ARG A 145 23.43 5.23 1.10
C ARG A 145 22.45 5.90 0.17
N GLN A 146 21.29 5.30 0.01
CA GLN A 146 20.14 5.88 -0.67
C GLN A 146 18.96 5.86 0.28
N GLU A 147 18.26 6.98 0.36
CA GLU A 147 16.96 7.07 1.05
C GLU A 147 15.87 7.05 -0.01
N LEU A 148 15.02 6.02 0.04
CA LEU A 148 13.83 5.88 -0.77
C LEU A 148 12.62 6.29 0.07
N ILE A 149 11.84 7.22 -0.47
CA ILE A 149 10.57 7.67 0.09
C ILE A 149 9.47 7.36 -0.91
N ILE A 150 8.41 6.72 -0.45
CA ILE A 150 7.21 6.46 -1.24
C ILE A 150 6.14 7.50 -0.89
N ASN A 151 5.60 8.16 -1.90
CA ASN A 151 4.51 9.12 -1.80
C ASN A 151 3.24 8.48 -2.37
N LEU A 152 2.21 8.31 -1.53
CA LEU A 152 0.95 7.70 -1.99
C LEU A 152 0.07 8.66 -2.79
N ALA A 153 0.16 9.97 -2.55
CA ALA A 153 -0.72 10.98 -3.17
C ALA A 153 -0.68 11.02 -4.71
N PRO A 154 0.47 10.87 -5.39
CA PRO A 154 0.52 10.70 -6.84
C PRO A 154 -0.29 9.51 -7.35
N ALA A 155 -0.27 8.40 -6.61
CA ALA A 155 -1.06 7.22 -6.98
C ALA A 155 -2.56 7.49 -6.86
N ALA A 156 -3.00 8.18 -5.81
CA ALA A 156 -4.41 8.56 -5.66
C ALA A 156 -4.89 9.49 -6.79
N THR A 157 -4.04 10.45 -7.17
CA THR A 157 -4.32 11.39 -8.25
C THR A 157 -4.49 10.66 -9.58
N LEU A 158 -3.57 9.73 -9.88
CA LEU A 158 -3.65 8.93 -11.10
C LEU A 158 -4.83 7.97 -11.06
N PHE A 159 -5.07 7.29 -9.94
CA PHE A 159 -6.21 6.39 -9.76
C PHE A 159 -7.53 7.11 -10.07
N LYS A 160 -7.76 8.28 -9.46
CA LYS A 160 -8.97 9.08 -9.71
C LYS A 160 -9.12 9.49 -11.19
N LYS A 161 -8.00 9.74 -11.88
CA LYS A 161 -8.01 10.07 -13.31
C LYS A 161 -8.40 8.87 -14.18
N LEU A 162 -7.94 7.67 -13.82
CA LEU A 162 -8.13 6.46 -14.63
C LEU A 162 -9.40 5.68 -14.27
N LEU A 163 -9.94 5.85 -13.07
CA LEU A 163 -11.05 5.05 -12.57
C LEU A 163 -12.30 5.18 -13.45
N GLU A 164 -12.79 4.05 -13.94
CA GLU A 164 -14.11 3.93 -14.58
C GLU A 164 -15.14 3.39 -13.60
N SER A 165 -14.76 2.34 -12.86
CA SER A 165 -15.60 1.76 -11.82
C SER A 165 -14.77 1.03 -10.77
N SER A 166 -15.37 0.86 -9.59
CA SER A 166 -14.84 0.04 -8.51
C SER A 166 -15.96 -0.79 -7.90
N GLU A 167 -15.66 -2.05 -7.62
CA GLU A 167 -16.62 -3.03 -7.10
C GLU A 167 -16.14 -3.57 -5.74
N GLY A 168 -17.09 -3.97 -4.90
CA GLY A 168 -16.79 -4.59 -3.62
C GLY A 168 -16.52 -3.61 -2.48
N TYR A 169 -16.74 -2.29 -2.67
CA TYR A 169 -16.58 -1.25 -1.63
C TYR A 169 -17.91 -0.63 -1.21
N ALA A 170 -18.13 -0.46 0.09
CA ALA A 170 -19.28 0.24 0.66
C ALA A 170 -19.16 1.79 0.55
N GLY A 171 -17.96 2.30 0.29
CA GLY A 171 -17.66 3.71 0.15
C GLY A 171 -16.45 3.93 -0.73
N ASP A 172 -15.70 5.01 -0.49
CA ASP A 172 -14.53 5.35 -1.27
C ASP A 172 -13.42 4.30 -1.14
N VAL A 173 -12.66 4.10 -2.22
CA VAL A 173 -11.51 3.20 -2.25
C VAL A 173 -10.38 3.83 -1.42
N PRO A 174 -9.81 3.15 -0.40
CA PRO A 174 -8.71 3.72 0.39
C PRO A 174 -7.42 3.89 -0.43
N ILE A 175 -6.63 4.92 -0.13
CA ILE A 175 -5.42 5.26 -0.90
C ILE A 175 -4.42 4.12 -1.06
N ILE A 176 -4.30 3.24 -0.05
CA ILE A 176 -3.41 2.09 -0.11
C ILE A 176 -3.85 1.06 -1.16
N HIS A 177 -5.16 0.88 -1.37
CA HIS A 177 -5.68 0.02 -2.43
C HIS A 177 -5.55 0.70 -3.79
N GLN A 178 -5.82 2.01 -3.85
CA GLN A 178 -5.63 2.81 -5.07
C GLN A 178 -4.19 2.70 -5.59
N ALA A 179 -3.21 2.80 -4.68
CA ALA A 179 -1.80 2.72 -5.02
C ALA A 179 -1.40 1.36 -5.60
N VAL A 180 -1.91 0.27 -5.02
CA VAL A 180 -1.68 -1.09 -5.53
C VAL A 180 -2.35 -1.27 -6.89
N ALA A 181 -3.59 -0.82 -7.06
CA ALA A 181 -4.32 -0.94 -8.33
C ALA A 181 -3.63 -0.19 -9.48
N VAL A 182 -3.18 1.05 -9.22
CA VAL A 182 -2.42 1.85 -10.22
C VAL A 182 -1.11 1.18 -10.58
N LYS A 183 -0.36 0.70 -9.59
CA LYS A 183 0.90 -0.01 -9.84
C LYS A 183 0.66 -1.24 -10.71
N ALA A 184 -0.34 -2.05 -10.37
CA ALA A 184 -0.68 -3.26 -11.11
C ALA A 184 -1.05 -2.98 -12.57
N ALA A 185 -1.84 -1.94 -12.84
CA ALA A 185 -2.20 -1.55 -14.19
C ALA A 185 -0.99 -1.05 -15.01
N ILE A 186 -0.06 -0.31 -14.37
CA ILE A 186 1.18 0.14 -15.03
C ILE A 186 2.10 -1.05 -15.33
N ASP A 187 2.27 -1.96 -14.37
CA ASP A 187 3.09 -3.16 -14.56
C ASP A 187 2.52 -4.04 -15.69
N ALA A 188 1.20 -4.20 -15.78
CA ALA A 188 0.53 -4.92 -16.86
C ALA A 188 0.72 -4.23 -18.22
N LEU A 189 0.65 -2.90 -18.27
CA LEU A 189 0.94 -2.12 -19.48
C LEU A 189 2.38 -2.32 -19.93
N ASP A 190 3.35 -2.25 -19.01
CA ASP A 190 4.76 -2.48 -19.32
C ASP A 190 5.02 -3.91 -19.82
N GLY A 191 4.37 -4.91 -19.19
CA GLY A 191 4.45 -6.31 -19.62
C GLY A 191 3.94 -6.54 -21.04
N ALA A 192 2.78 -5.96 -21.38
CA ALA A 192 2.24 -6.03 -22.73
C ALA A 192 3.18 -5.40 -23.79
N PHE A 193 3.89 -4.32 -23.44
CA PHE A 193 4.91 -3.74 -24.32
C PHE A 193 6.15 -4.61 -24.48
N GLN A 194 6.53 -5.39 -23.46
CA GLN A 194 7.66 -6.32 -23.55
C GLN A 194 7.32 -7.53 -24.43
N GLU A 195 6.11 -8.09 -24.30
CA GLU A 195 5.66 -9.23 -25.13
C GLU A 195 5.50 -8.86 -26.61
N THR A 196 5.11 -7.61 -26.91
CA THR A 196 5.04 -7.10 -28.29
C THR A 196 6.40 -6.66 -28.84
N GLY A 197 7.40 -6.53 -27.97
CA GLY A 197 8.77 -6.09 -28.27
C GLY A 197 9.76 -7.21 -28.57
N ASP A 198 9.32 -8.48 -28.64
CA ASP A 198 10.12 -9.61 -29.13
C ASP A 198 9.83 -9.92 -30.62
N PRO A 199 10.51 -9.23 -31.56
CA PRO A 199 10.73 -9.76 -32.89
C PRO A 199 12.21 -10.14 -33.00
N ASN A 200 12.57 -11.38 -32.69
CA ASN A 200 13.71 -12.10 -33.28
C ASN A 200 13.76 -13.56 -32.84
#